data_AF-A0AAV2FCN2-F1
#
_entry.id   AF-A0AAV2FCN2-F1
#
_cell.length_a   1.000
_cell.length_b   1.000
_cell.length_c   1.000
_cell.angle_alpha   90.00
_cell.angle_beta   90.00
_cell.angle_gamma   90.00
#
_symmetry.space_group_name_H-M   'P 1'
#
loop_
_entity.id
_entity.type
_entity.pdbx_description
1 polymer ?
#
loop_
_entity_poly.entity_id
_entity_poly.type
_entity_poly.pdbx_seq_one_letter_code
_entity_poly.pdbx_strand_id
1 'polypeptide(L)'
;MAVSTSPIGFEGFEKHLEISFSEAQIFKDPNGLLRALTRPQIDLFLDAAKCSIVSSLSNDKLDSYVLFVLTGRVGSLDQSPVVGSKTVSR
;
A
#
# COMPACT_ATOMS: atom_id res chain seq x y z
N MET A 1 -3.03 28.49 -16.04
CA MET A 1 -2.37 27.16 -16.05
C MET A 1 -3.46 26.11 -15.94
N ALA A 2 -3.58 25.21 -16.93
CA ALA A 2 -4.60 24.18 -16.92
C ALA A 2 -4.06 22.96 -16.14
N VAL A 3 -4.70 22.63 -15.02
CA VAL A 3 -4.45 21.39 -14.29
C VAL A 3 -5.14 20.26 -15.05
N SER A 4 -4.36 19.40 -15.70
CA SER A 4 -4.88 18.19 -16.33
C SER A 4 -5.40 17.27 -15.22
N THR A 5 -6.71 17.25 -15.03
CA THR A 5 -7.38 16.31 -14.13
C THR A 5 -7.33 14.95 -14.81
N SER A 6 -6.53 14.02 -14.28
CA SER A 6 -6.45 12.66 -14.82
C SER A 6 -7.85 12.02 -14.84
N PRO A 7 -8.25 11.34 -15.94
CA PRO A 7 -9.56 10.70 -16.00
C PRO A 7 -9.57 9.53 -15.01
N ILE A 8 -10.48 9.61 -14.01
CA ILE A 8 -10.67 8.63 -12.93
C ILE A 8 -9.49 8.51 -11.97
N GLY A 9 -9.53 9.27 -10.87
CA GLY A 9 -9.12 8.87 -9.51
C GLY A 9 -7.68 8.37 -9.26
N PHE A 10 -6.82 8.33 -10.27
CA PHE A 10 -5.42 7.92 -10.14
C PHE A 10 -4.58 9.18 -9.88
N GLU A 11 -4.12 9.33 -8.65
CA GLU A 11 -3.04 10.27 -8.31
C GLU A 11 -1.77 9.70 -8.94
N GLY A 12 -1.55 10.00 -10.23
CA GLY A 12 -0.42 9.50 -11.03
C GLY A 12 0.94 10.09 -10.65
N PHE A 13 1.11 10.55 -9.41
CA PHE A 13 2.36 11.06 -8.88
C PHE A 13 2.92 10.08 -7.87
N GLU A 14 4.10 9.55 -8.17
CA GLU A 14 4.86 8.73 -7.23
C GLU A 14 5.33 9.57 -6.04
N LYS A 15 5.18 9.04 -4.82
CA LYS A 15 5.70 9.65 -3.60
C LYS A 15 6.98 8.92 -3.21
N HIS A 16 8.11 9.65 -3.21
CA HIS A 16 9.43 9.09 -2.89
C HIS A 16 9.82 9.42 -1.44
N LEU A 17 10.16 8.40 -0.65
CA LEU A 17 10.62 8.52 0.75
C LEU A 17 11.92 7.73 0.92
N GLU A 18 12.97 8.41 1.38
CA GLU A 18 14.27 7.81 1.68
C GLU A 18 14.62 8.10 3.15
N ILE A 19 15.00 7.06 3.90
CA ILE A 19 15.40 7.16 5.31
C ILE A 19 16.72 6.42 5.49
N SER A 20 17.72 7.13 6.01
CA SER A 20 19.03 6.57 6.37
C SER A 20 19.16 6.41 7.88
N PHE A 21 19.58 5.23 8.33
CA PHE A 21 19.84 4.94 9.73
C PHE A 21 21.35 4.99 10.00
N SER A 22 21.75 5.60 11.12
CA SER A 22 23.13 5.52 11.60
C SER A 22 23.33 4.26 12.45
N GLU A 23 24.45 3.57 12.24
CA GLU A 23 24.80 2.40 13.04
C GLU A 23 25.14 2.84 14.47
N ALA A 24 24.52 2.21 15.46
CA ALA A 24 24.94 2.41 16.85
C ALA A 24 26.32 1.76 17.03
N GLN A 25 27.31 2.51 17.53
CA GLN A 25 28.72 2.08 17.63
C GLN A 25 28.97 0.74 18.34
N ILE A 26 27.95 0.19 19.01
CA ILE A 26 28.02 -0.97 19.89
C ILE A 26 27.51 -2.25 19.20
N PHE A 27 26.72 -2.13 18.13
CA PHE A 27 26.11 -3.28 17.45
C PHE A 27 26.49 -3.30 15.97
N LYS A 28 27.55 -4.05 15.65
CA LYS A 28 27.80 -4.51 14.28
C LYS A 28 26.93 -5.73 14.02
N ASP A 29 25.74 -5.51 13.49
CA ASP A 29 24.85 -6.59 13.10
C ASP A 29 25.26 -7.10 11.70
N PRO A 30 25.74 -8.36 11.55
CA PRO A 30 26.27 -8.87 10.29
C PRO A 30 25.25 -8.88 9.15
N ASN A 31 23.95 -8.87 9.46
CA ASN A 31 22.88 -8.88 8.45
C ASN A 31 22.32 -7.49 8.15
N GLY A 32 22.72 -6.44 8.88
CA GLY A 32 22.14 -5.09 8.76
C GLY A 32 20.72 -5.01 9.36
N LEU A 33 20.51 -4.05 10.25
CA LEU A 33 19.29 -3.92 11.08
C LEU A 33 17.98 -4.01 10.30
N LEU A 34 17.91 -3.45 9.09
CA LEU A 34 16.68 -3.43 8.28
C LEU A 34 16.44 -4.71 7.49
N ARG A 35 17.48 -5.44 7.09
CA ARG A 35 17.31 -6.71 6.36
C ARG A 35 16.99 -7.88 7.28
N ALA A 36 17.14 -7.69 8.59
CA ALA A 36 16.65 -8.62 9.61
C ALA A 36 15.11 -8.61 9.75
N LEU A 37 14.41 -7.64 9.15
CA LEU A 37 12.95 -7.58 9.19
C LEU A 37 12.33 -8.78 8.46
N THR A 38 11.42 -9.45 9.16
CA THR A 38 10.63 -10.53 8.58
C THR A 38 9.58 -9.98 7.62
N ARG A 39 9.16 -10.79 6.65
CA ARG A 39 8.11 -10.41 5.70
C ARG A 39 6.84 -9.86 6.37
N PRO A 40 6.30 -10.47 7.44
CA PRO A 40 5.15 -9.90 8.16
C PRO A 40 5.41 -8.51 8.74
N GLN A 41 6.62 -8.21 9.19
CA GLN A 41 6.95 -6.86 9.70
C GLN A 41 6.97 -5.83 8.57
N ILE A 42 7.51 -6.20 7.39
CA ILE A 42 7.47 -5.35 6.19
C ILE A 42 6.01 -5.09 5.77
N ASP A 43 5.18 -6.14 5.76
CA ASP A 43 3.77 -6.03 5.39
C ASP A 43 2.98 -5.09 6.32
N LEU A 44 3.35 -4.97 7.61
CA LEU A 44 2.75 -3.97 8.52
C LEU A 44 3.01 -2.52 8.09
N PHE A 45 4.21 -2.21 7.57
CA PHE A 45 4.50 -0.88 7.04
C PHE A 45 3.71 -0.63 5.75
N LEU A 46 3.58 -1.64 4.90
CA LEU A 46 2.87 -1.54 3.63
C LEU A 46 1.35 -1.42 3.80
N ASP A 47 0.75 -2.02 4.84
CA ASP A 47 -0.67 -1.84 5.11
C ASP A 47 -1.02 -0.37 5.44
N ALA A 48 -0.14 0.33 6.16
CA ALA A 48 -0.29 1.76 6.42
C ALA A 48 -0.25 2.58 5.11
N ALA A 49 0.58 2.18 4.16
CA ALA A 49 0.67 2.77 2.82
C ALA A 49 -0.42 2.27 1.85
N LYS A 50 -1.27 1.32 2.27
CA LYS A 50 -2.22 0.60 1.41
C LYS A 50 -1.55 0.03 0.17
N CYS A 51 -0.39 -0.59 0.37
CA CYS A 51 0.39 -1.27 -0.66
C CYS A 51 0.56 -2.75 -0.34
N SER A 52 0.92 -3.54 -1.34
CA SER A 52 1.28 -4.95 -1.17
C SER A 52 2.38 -5.35 -2.13
N ILE A 53 3.24 -6.28 -1.71
CA ILE A 53 4.34 -6.80 -2.53
C ILE A 53 3.81 -7.85 -3.49
N VAL A 54 4.05 -7.63 -4.78
CA VAL A 54 3.72 -8.59 -5.86
C VAL A 54 4.94 -9.35 -6.38
N SER A 55 6.14 -8.80 -6.19
CA SER A 55 7.40 -9.45 -6.56
C SER A 55 8.55 -8.95 -5.70
N SER A 56 9.58 -9.78 -5.54
CA SER A 56 10.77 -9.49 -4.75
C SER A 56 12.04 -9.96 -5.47
N LEU A 57 13.10 -9.16 -5.39
CA LEU A 57 14.44 -9.49 -5.85
C LEU A 57 15.45 -9.14 -4.75
N SER A 58 16.30 -10.09 -4.39
CA SER A 58 17.29 -9.93 -3.32
C SER A 58 18.71 -10.17 -3.83
N ASN A 59 19.68 -9.48 -3.26
CA ASN A 59 21.11 -9.73 -3.45
C ASN A 59 21.89 -9.50 -2.14
N ASP A 60 23.22 -9.57 -2.20
CA ASP A 60 24.08 -9.44 -1.02
C ASP A 60 24.01 -8.04 -0.35
N LYS A 61 23.53 -7.02 -1.06
CA LYS A 61 23.53 -5.62 -0.62
C LYS A 61 22.14 -5.08 -0.31
N LEU A 62 21.11 -5.50 -1.04
CA LEU A 62 19.76 -4.93 -0.94
C LEU A 62 18.66 -5.93 -1.26
N ASP A 63 17.46 -5.61 -0.79
CA ASP A 63 16.21 -6.25 -1.15
C ASP A 63 15.32 -5.23 -1.88
N SER A 64 14.82 -5.60 -3.06
CA SER A 64 13.92 -4.79 -3.88
C SER A 64 12.56 -5.45 -3.97
N TYR A 65 11.51 -4.63 -3.92
CA TYR A 65 10.13 -5.09 -3.94
C TYR A 65 9.32 -4.30 -4.96
N VAL A 66 8.56 -5.01 -5.79
CA VAL A 66 7.55 -4.39 -6.65
C VAL A 66 6.26 -4.30 -5.85
N LEU A 67 5.73 -3.09 -5.72
CA LEU A 67 4.52 -2.78 -4.96
C LEU A 67 3.36 -2.52 -5.90
N PHE A 68 2.15 -2.90 -5.47
CA PHE A 68 0.91 -2.38 -6.05
C PHE A 68 0.07 -1.69 -4.99
N VAL A 69 -0.63 -0.64 -5.39
CA VAL A 69 -1.54 0.10 -4.51
C VAL A 69 -2.86 -0.65 -4.42
N LEU A 70 -3.28 -0.93 -3.19
CA LEU A 70 -4.60 -1.40 -2.85
C LEU A 70 -5.55 -0.19 -2.92
N THR A 71 -6.15 0.02 -4.09
CA THR A 71 -7.21 1.01 -4.21
C THR A 71 -8.42 0.50 -3.43
N GLY A 72 -8.66 1.09 -2.26
CA GLY A 72 -9.90 0.88 -1.54
C GLY A 72 -11.06 1.36 -2.41
N ARG A 73 -11.91 0.44 -2.89
CA ARG A 73 -13.30 0.81 -3.16
C ARG A 73 -13.84 1.34 -1.83
N VAL A 74 -14.09 2.65 -1.76
CA VAL A 74 -14.99 3.21 -0.75
C VAL A 74 -16.39 2.71 -1.09
N GLY A 75 -16.68 1.47 -0.71
CA GLY A 75 -18.03 0.97 -0.59
C GLY A 75 -18.64 1.56 0.68
N SER A 76 -19.22 2.74 0.56
CA SER A 76 -20.16 3.27 1.54
C SER A 76 -21.08 4.29 0.88
N LEU A 77 -22.05 3.80 0.10
CA LEU A 77 -23.39 4.35 0.15
C LEU A 77 -24.27 3.26 0.76
N ASP A 78 -24.62 3.51 2.02
CA ASP A 78 -25.79 2.97 2.68
C ASP A 78 -27.00 3.05 1.73
N GLN A 79 -27.46 1.90 1.24
CA GLN A 79 -28.80 1.76 0.70
C GLN A 79 -29.40 0.50 1.33
N SER A 80 -30.01 0.74 2.48
CA SER A 80 -31.05 -0.11 3.05
C SER A 80 -31.96 -0.69 1.95
N PRO A 81 -32.35 -1.97 2.01
CA PRO A 81 -33.35 -2.49 1.09
C PRO A 81 -34.68 -1.83 1.42
N VAL A 82 -35.09 -0.85 0.61
CA VAL A 82 -36.46 -0.36 0.64
C VAL A 82 -37.34 -1.52 0.15
N VAL A 83 -38.05 -2.15 1.08
CA VAL A 83 -39.15 -3.08 0.79
C VAL A 83 -40.20 -2.30 0.01
N GLY A 84 -40.11 -2.38 -1.32
CA GLY A 84 -41.14 -1.94 -2.23
C GLY A 84 -42.12 -3.07 -2.46
N SER A 85 -43.25 -3.04 -1.77
CA SER A 85 -44.40 -3.91 -2.00
C SER A 85 -44.87 -3.78 -3.46
N LYS A 86 -44.58 -4.78 -4.29
CA LYS A 86 -45.27 -4.93 -5.57
C LYS A 86 -46.66 -5.50 -5.29
N THR A 87 -47.67 -4.64 -5.20
CA THR A 87 -49.07 -5.05 -5.34
C THR A 87 -49.29 -5.49 -6.77
N VAL A 88 -49.63 -6.77 -6.93
CA VAL A 88 -50.23 -7.33 -8.15
C VAL A 88 -51.71 -6.93 -8.16
N SER A 89 -52.16 -6.24 -9.20
CA SER A 89 -53.58 -6.19 -9.57
C SER A 89 -53.74 -6.83 -10.94
N ARG A 90 -54.57 -7.88 -10.99
CA ARG A 90 -55.32 -8.28 -12.19
C ARG A 90 -56.64 -7.53 -12.20
#